data_AF-A0A495R033-F1
#
_entry.id   AF-A0A495R033-F1
#
_cell.length_a   1.000
_cell.length_b   1.000
_cell.length_c   1.000
_cell.angle_alpha   90.00
_cell.angle_beta   90.00
_cell.angle_gamma   90.00
#
_symmetry.space_group_name_H-M   'P 1'
#
loop_
_entity.id
_entity.type
_entity.pdbx_description
1 polymer ?
#
loop_
_entity_poly.entity_id
_entity_poly.type
_entity_poly.pdbx_seq_one_letter_code
_entity_poly.pdbx_strand_id
1 'polypeptide(L)'
;MSPLDRAEAAVQVSEDGWYRVSTGDLVPDAPDWTMRNFGTFNFSEGDLFIGTGTTTHVVDIAVELWSEPPPLRLSGGGGWAEVAEVSVPFMVARLRILDAEGSQALALDFDGGADDYRLRLYARYLDVQRQRHLLLLWPSPKAPRWTYQLDDDAQPIERPDRTGTETLQATMSADQLDTLRLEVEQMALLQTWAGDIDDIVEDCRQITGATEPLTATSDDVTVALTVRQWKVVLAVLEQRGPEVPEQDRARCIRQTHEVIDTQIGDRLPPGRVLGT
;
A
#
# COMPACT_ATOMS: atom_id res chain seq x y z
N MET A 1 2.71 -21.80 -9.77
CA MET A 1 2.52 -21.68 -8.30
C MET A 1 1.05 -21.85 -7.98
N SER A 2 0.75 -22.37 -6.80
CA SER A 2 -0.60 -22.66 -6.32
C SER A 2 -0.74 -22.10 -4.90
N PRO A 3 -1.96 -21.76 -4.45
CA PRO A 3 -2.19 -21.31 -3.08
C PRO A 3 -1.81 -22.39 -2.07
N LEU A 4 -1.29 -21.97 -0.93
CA LEU A 4 -0.98 -22.81 0.23
C LEU A 4 -2.27 -23.31 0.89
N ASP A 5 -3.26 -22.44 1.01
CA ASP A 5 -4.57 -22.75 1.57
C ASP A 5 -5.68 -21.93 0.89
N ARG A 6 -6.90 -22.43 0.95
CA ARG A 6 -8.08 -21.79 0.36
C ARG A 6 -9.33 -22.07 1.20
N ALA A 7 -10.07 -21.02 1.49
CA ALA A 7 -11.40 -21.11 2.06
C ALA A 7 -12.42 -20.33 1.22
N GLU A 8 -13.66 -20.83 1.13
CA GLU A 8 -14.73 -20.18 0.37
C GLU A 8 -16.04 -20.18 1.17
N ALA A 9 -16.79 -19.09 1.07
CA ALA A 9 -18.14 -18.97 1.60
C ALA A 9 -18.97 -17.99 0.78
N ALA A 10 -20.30 -18.12 0.86
CA ALA A 10 -21.21 -17.08 0.41
C ALA A 10 -21.58 -16.20 1.61
N VAL A 11 -21.52 -14.89 1.41
CA VAL A 11 -21.80 -13.89 2.44
C VAL A 11 -23.02 -13.08 2.03
N GLN A 12 -23.97 -12.93 2.94
CA GLN A 12 -25.07 -11.99 2.78
C GLN A 12 -24.54 -10.59 3.11
N VAL A 13 -24.78 -9.64 2.21
CA VAL A 13 -24.44 -8.23 2.46
C VAL A 13 -25.70 -7.48 2.86
N SER A 14 -25.57 -6.50 3.76
CA SER A 14 -26.71 -5.66 4.17
C SER A 14 -27.28 -4.86 3.00
N GLU A 15 -28.43 -4.21 3.22
CA GLU A 15 -28.98 -3.23 2.29
C GLU A 15 -27.98 -2.09 1.97
N ASP A 16 -27.06 -1.81 2.89
CA ASP A 16 -25.97 -0.83 2.71
C ASP A 16 -24.84 -1.35 1.82
N GLY A 17 -24.85 -2.64 1.46
CA GLY A 17 -24.01 -3.21 0.41
C GLY A 17 -22.54 -3.33 0.80
N TRP A 18 -22.23 -3.90 1.95
CA TRP A 18 -20.85 -4.15 2.39
C TRP A 18 -20.68 -5.43 3.21
N TYR A 19 -19.44 -5.91 3.30
CA TYR A 19 -19.00 -6.92 4.26
C TYR A 19 -17.65 -6.52 4.85
N ARG A 20 -17.22 -7.24 5.89
CA ARG A 20 -16.01 -6.92 6.65
C ARG A 20 -15.00 -8.05 6.63
N VAL A 21 -13.74 -7.68 6.50
CA VAL A 21 -12.58 -8.53 6.72
C VAL A 21 -11.95 -8.12 8.04
N SER A 22 -11.91 -9.05 8.99
CA SER A 22 -11.33 -8.81 10.31
C SER A 22 -10.07 -9.63 10.52
N THR A 23 -9.07 -8.98 11.11
CA THR A 23 -7.74 -9.56 11.37
C THR A 23 -7.39 -9.58 12.87
N GLY A 24 -8.28 -9.04 13.70
CA GLY A 24 -8.17 -9.02 15.15
C GLY A 24 -9.06 -10.05 15.85
N ASP A 25 -8.86 -10.18 17.16
CA ASP A 25 -9.76 -10.97 18.02
C ASP A 25 -11.01 -10.22 18.42
N LEU A 26 -10.90 -8.90 18.52
CA LEU A 26 -12.01 -7.99 18.80
C LEU A 26 -12.69 -7.60 17.50
N VAL A 27 -14.01 -7.67 17.50
CA VAL A 27 -14.87 -7.21 16.42
C VAL A 27 -15.48 -5.88 16.87
N PRO A 28 -14.86 -4.72 16.60
CA PRO A 28 -15.48 -3.42 16.88
C PRO A 28 -16.80 -3.22 16.14
N ASP A 29 -17.61 -2.27 16.61
CA ASP A 29 -18.86 -1.90 15.92
C ASP A 29 -18.57 -1.40 14.50
N ALA A 30 -19.52 -1.62 13.59
CA ALA A 30 -19.41 -1.11 12.24
C ALA A 30 -19.42 0.43 12.27
N PRO A 31 -18.49 1.12 11.58
CA PRO A 31 -18.56 2.56 11.43
C PRO A 31 -19.83 2.94 10.68
N ASP A 32 -20.37 4.15 10.92
CA ASP A 32 -21.50 4.67 10.15
C ASP A 32 -21.10 4.78 8.67
N TRP A 33 -21.61 3.85 7.87
CA TRP A 33 -21.22 3.62 6.49
C TRP A 33 -22.39 3.85 5.53
N THR A 34 -23.18 4.88 5.83
CA THR A 34 -24.22 5.36 4.93
C THR A 34 -23.60 5.99 3.67
N MET A 35 -23.82 5.34 2.51
CA MET A 35 -23.49 5.80 1.15
C MET A 35 -22.03 5.69 0.67
N ARG A 36 -21.59 4.50 0.23
CA ARG A 36 -20.46 4.42 -0.73
C ARG A 36 -20.69 3.41 -1.86
N ASN A 37 -20.12 3.74 -3.02
CA ASN A 37 -20.23 3.00 -4.27
C ASN A 37 -19.43 1.68 -4.24
N PHE A 38 -19.79 0.75 -5.13
CA PHE A 38 -19.01 -0.45 -5.43
C PHE A 38 -17.52 -0.13 -5.66
N GLY A 39 -16.63 -0.94 -5.08
CA GLY A 39 -15.18 -0.79 -5.24
C GLY A 39 -14.52 0.19 -4.26
N THR A 40 -15.28 0.68 -3.28
CA THR A 40 -14.71 1.42 -2.14
C THR A 40 -14.29 0.46 -1.04
N PHE A 41 -13.18 0.76 -0.38
CA PHE A 41 -12.75 0.09 0.84
C PHE A 41 -12.33 1.10 1.88
N ASN A 42 -12.41 0.75 3.15
CA ASN A 42 -11.92 1.57 4.26
C ASN A 42 -11.27 0.70 5.32
N PHE A 43 -10.26 1.24 5.97
CA PHE A 43 -9.58 0.60 7.09
C PHE A 43 -9.95 1.33 8.38
N SER A 44 -10.50 0.60 9.35
CA SER A 44 -10.85 1.15 10.66
C SER A 44 -10.57 0.12 11.73
N GLU A 45 -9.82 0.50 12.76
CA GLU A 45 -9.56 -0.32 13.95
C GLU A 45 -9.04 -1.74 13.67
N GLY A 46 -8.21 -1.91 12.63
CA GLY A 46 -7.64 -3.21 12.27
C GLY A 46 -8.45 -3.99 11.23
N ASP A 47 -9.60 -3.47 10.83
CA ASP A 47 -10.52 -4.16 9.94
C ASP A 47 -10.73 -3.41 8.62
N LEU A 48 -10.92 -4.21 7.56
CA LEU A 48 -11.13 -3.73 6.21
C LEU A 48 -12.62 -3.92 5.84
N PHE A 49 -13.27 -2.82 5.53
CA PHE A 49 -14.66 -2.78 5.08
C PHE A 49 -14.68 -2.70 3.56
N ILE A 50 -15.47 -3.55 2.91
CA ILE A 50 -15.50 -3.66 1.44
C ILE A 50 -16.90 -3.37 0.94
N GLY A 51 -17.04 -2.30 0.14
CA GLY A 51 -18.30 -1.91 -0.49
C GLY A 51 -18.58 -2.70 -1.76
N THR A 52 -19.70 -3.41 -1.78
CA THR A 52 -20.21 -4.21 -2.91
C THR A 52 -21.28 -3.48 -3.72
N GLY A 53 -21.69 -2.29 -3.27
CA GLY A 53 -22.78 -1.52 -3.86
C GLY A 53 -24.16 -2.00 -3.39
N THR A 54 -25.16 -1.12 -3.48
CA THR A 54 -26.50 -1.30 -2.87
C THR A 54 -27.41 -2.29 -3.60
N THR A 55 -27.05 -2.71 -4.81
CA THR A 55 -27.85 -3.69 -5.57
C THR A 55 -27.37 -5.12 -5.38
N THR A 56 -26.26 -5.34 -4.69
CA THR A 56 -25.73 -6.68 -4.42
C THR A 56 -26.32 -7.20 -3.12
N HIS A 57 -26.77 -8.44 -3.09
CA HIS A 57 -27.26 -9.10 -1.88
C HIS A 57 -26.39 -10.27 -1.44
N VAL A 58 -25.70 -10.91 -2.38
CA VAL A 58 -24.85 -12.07 -2.11
C VAL A 58 -23.47 -11.91 -2.73
N VAL A 59 -22.45 -12.17 -1.93
CA VAL A 59 -21.06 -12.17 -2.38
C VAL A 59 -20.46 -13.55 -2.15
N ASP A 60 -20.08 -14.22 -3.23
CA ASP A 60 -19.26 -15.44 -3.14
C ASP A 60 -17.81 -15.04 -2.89
N ILE A 61 -17.30 -15.33 -1.70
CA ILE A 61 -15.96 -14.94 -1.27
C ILE A 61 -15.06 -16.17 -1.27
N ALA A 62 -13.93 -16.06 -1.96
CA ALA A 62 -12.81 -16.98 -1.84
C ALA A 62 -11.61 -16.25 -1.23
N VAL A 63 -10.95 -16.88 -0.27
CA VAL A 63 -9.69 -16.41 0.32
C VAL A 63 -8.63 -17.44 0.01
N GLU A 64 -7.49 -17.00 -0.52
CA GLU A 64 -6.34 -17.83 -0.84
C GLU A 64 -5.10 -17.31 -0.10
N LEU A 65 -4.40 -18.19 0.60
CA LEU A 65 -3.08 -17.89 1.18
C LEU A 65 -1.97 -18.29 0.20
N TRP A 66 -0.98 -17.44 0.05
CA TRP A 66 0.19 -17.64 -0.81
C TRP A 66 1.48 -17.41 -0.01
N SER A 67 2.56 -18.12 -0.39
CA SER A 67 3.87 -17.94 0.23
C SER A 67 4.60 -16.67 -0.23
N GLU A 68 4.23 -16.17 -1.41
CA GLU A 68 4.87 -15.08 -2.14
C GLU A 68 3.80 -14.34 -2.96
N PRO A 69 4.10 -13.15 -3.54
CA PRO A 69 3.15 -12.40 -4.34
C PRO A 69 2.46 -13.29 -5.43
N PRO A 70 1.13 -13.38 -5.43
CA PRO A 70 0.39 -14.21 -6.37
C PRO A 70 0.42 -13.60 -7.79
N PRO A 71 0.34 -14.44 -8.83
CA PRO A 71 0.32 -13.95 -10.21
C PRO A 71 -0.87 -13.03 -10.45
N LEU A 72 -0.63 -11.93 -11.17
CA LEU A 72 -1.68 -10.98 -11.54
C LEU A 72 -2.76 -11.67 -12.38
N ARG A 73 -4.02 -11.49 -11.99
CA ARG A 73 -5.17 -11.90 -12.79
C ARG A 73 -5.46 -10.79 -13.78
N LEU A 74 -4.72 -10.74 -14.88
CA LEU A 74 -4.97 -9.78 -15.96
C LEU A 74 -6.41 -9.95 -16.48
N SER A 75 -7.08 -8.82 -16.77
CA SER A 75 -8.49 -8.72 -17.21
C SER A 75 -8.80 -9.39 -18.56
N GLY A 76 -7.88 -10.18 -19.12
CA GLY A 76 -7.91 -10.76 -20.46
C GLY A 76 -8.84 -11.97 -20.67
N GLY A 77 -10.00 -12.03 -19.99
CA GLY A 77 -11.06 -13.00 -20.33
C GLY A 77 -11.93 -13.51 -19.19
N GLY A 78 -11.61 -13.21 -17.92
CA GLY A 78 -12.32 -13.75 -16.75
C GLY A 78 -13.37 -12.84 -16.10
N GLY A 79 -13.47 -11.58 -16.54
CA GLY A 79 -14.37 -10.56 -15.96
C GLY A 79 -13.95 -10.01 -14.60
N TRP A 80 -12.74 -10.32 -14.13
CA TRP A 80 -12.21 -9.86 -12.85
C TRP A 80 -11.64 -8.45 -12.96
N ALA A 81 -12.00 -7.60 -12.00
CA ALA A 81 -11.41 -6.29 -11.76
C ALA A 81 -10.61 -6.35 -10.46
N GLU A 82 -9.39 -5.81 -10.46
CA GLU A 82 -8.65 -5.55 -9.23
C GLU A 82 -9.30 -4.36 -8.53
N VAL A 83 -9.70 -4.55 -7.27
CA VAL A 83 -10.40 -3.53 -6.47
C VAL A 83 -9.42 -2.85 -5.53
N ALA A 84 -8.56 -3.63 -4.87
CA ALA A 84 -7.63 -3.11 -3.88
C ALA A 84 -6.40 -4.01 -3.73
N GLU A 85 -5.28 -3.41 -3.38
CA GLU A 85 -4.15 -4.10 -2.76
C GLU A 85 -3.68 -3.25 -1.58
N VAL A 86 -3.69 -3.85 -0.39
CA VAL A 86 -3.40 -3.16 0.87
C VAL A 86 -2.48 -3.99 1.75
N SER A 87 -1.63 -3.32 2.54
CA SER A 87 -0.95 -3.95 3.67
C SER A 87 -1.88 -3.92 4.88
N VAL A 88 -2.05 -5.05 5.55
CA VAL A 88 -2.90 -5.19 6.72
C VAL A 88 -2.09 -5.81 7.85
N PRO A 89 -2.01 -5.16 9.03
CA PRO A 89 -1.35 -5.75 10.18
C PRO A 89 -2.26 -6.82 10.81
N PHE A 90 -1.82 -8.07 10.84
CA PHE A 90 -2.56 -9.14 11.49
C PHE A 90 -2.13 -9.29 12.94
N MET A 91 -3.10 -9.21 13.86
CA MET A 91 -2.84 -9.41 15.29
C MET A 91 -2.76 -10.89 15.67
N VAL A 92 -3.39 -11.74 14.85
CA VAL A 92 -3.41 -13.19 14.96
C VAL A 92 -3.35 -13.78 13.55
N ALA A 93 -2.92 -15.03 13.44
CA ALA A 93 -2.79 -15.73 12.17
C ALA A 93 -4.15 -16.24 11.65
N ARG A 94 -5.14 -15.35 11.62
CA ARG A 94 -6.52 -15.64 11.27
C ARG A 94 -7.13 -14.48 10.51
N LEU A 95 -7.70 -14.78 9.35
CA LEU A 95 -8.58 -13.87 8.63
C LEU A 95 -10.03 -14.30 8.85
N ARG A 96 -10.91 -13.37 9.24
CA ARG A 96 -12.35 -13.60 9.33
C ARG A 96 -13.06 -12.76 8.29
N ILE A 97 -14.07 -13.33 7.67
CA ILE A 97 -15.06 -12.58 6.91
C ILE A 97 -16.34 -12.56 7.72
N LEU A 98 -16.79 -11.35 8.03
CA LEU A 98 -18.03 -11.10 8.75
C LEU A 98 -19.04 -10.51 7.77
N ASP A 99 -20.29 -10.92 7.89
CA ASP A 99 -21.39 -10.21 7.26
C ASP A 99 -21.62 -8.85 7.93
N ALA A 100 -22.57 -8.08 7.41
CA ALA A 100 -22.88 -6.75 7.92
C ALA A 100 -23.48 -6.76 9.34
N GLU A 101 -24.03 -7.88 9.80
CA GLU A 101 -24.54 -8.05 11.17
C GLU A 101 -23.42 -8.48 12.14
N GLY A 102 -22.21 -8.70 11.64
CA GLY A 102 -21.06 -9.15 12.42
C GLY A 102 -21.00 -10.67 12.62
N SER A 103 -21.89 -11.44 11.98
CA SER A 103 -21.82 -12.90 12.02
C SER A 103 -20.69 -13.41 11.13
N GLN A 104 -19.93 -14.37 11.64
CA GLN A 104 -18.80 -14.93 10.90
C GLN A 104 -19.28 -15.84 9.78
N ALA A 105 -19.04 -15.43 8.53
CA ALA A 105 -19.36 -16.22 7.34
C ALA A 105 -18.18 -17.11 6.90
N LEU A 106 -16.95 -16.67 7.13
CA LEU A 106 -15.73 -17.41 6.80
C LEU A 106 -14.64 -17.14 7.85
N ALA A 107 -13.82 -18.15 8.12
CA ALA A 107 -12.52 -17.94 8.77
C ALA A 107 -11.46 -18.78 8.07
N LEU A 108 -10.26 -18.24 7.95
CA LEU A 108 -9.06 -18.92 7.47
C LEU A 108 -7.98 -18.74 8.53
N ASP A 109 -7.61 -19.82 9.20
CA ASP A 109 -6.46 -19.90 10.11
C ASP A 109 -5.21 -20.28 9.31
N PHE A 110 -4.05 -19.72 9.63
CA PHE A 110 -2.80 -20.02 8.93
C PHE A 110 -1.59 -19.95 9.86
N ASP A 111 -0.48 -20.60 9.49
CA ASP A 111 0.66 -20.82 10.41
C ASP A 111 1.62 -19.62 10.57
N GLY A 112 1.24 -18.43 10.10
CA GLY A 112 2.17 -17.31 9.94
C GLY A 112 2.26 -16.32 11.12
N GLY A 113 1.46 -16.50 12.17
CA GLY A 113 1.51 -15.64 13.36
C GLY A 113 0.95 -14.23 13.15
N ALA A 114 1.18 -13.37 14.13
CA ALA A 114 0.91 -11.93 14.04
C ALA A 114 2.04 -11.26 13.23
N ASP A 115 1.74 -10.79 12.02
CA ASP A 115 2.69 -10.09 11.14
C ASP A 115 1.93 -9.22 10.13
N ASP A 116 2.65 -8.48 9.31
CA ASP A 116 2.06 -7.68 8.23
C ASP A 116 1.83 -8.56 6.98
N TYR A 117 0.60 -8.54 6.47
CA TYR A 117 0.23 -9.26 5.27
C TYR A 117 -0.21 -8.31 4.17
N ARG A 118 0.07 -8.68 2.93
CA ARG A 118 -0.53 -8.05 1.76
C ARG A 118 -1.82 -8.77 1.43
N LEU A 119 -2.87 -7.99 1.20
CA LEU A 119 -4.18 -8.45 0.79
C LEU A 119 -4.53 -7.79 -0.53
N ARG A 120 -4.71 -8.60 -1.58
CA ARG A 120 -5.22 -8.17 -2.89
C ARG A 120 -6.63 -8.67 -3.09
N LEU A 121 -7.53 -7.78 -3.45
CA LEU A 121 -8.93 -8.06 -3.73
C LEU A 121 -9.20 -7.96 -5.23
N TYR A 122 -9.71 -9.04 -5.80
CA TYR A 122 -10.37 -9.03 -7.09
C TYR A 122 -11.88 -9.18 -6.90
N ALA A 123 -12.67 -8.48 -7.70
CA ALA A 123 -14.12 -8.63 -7.74
C ALA A 123 -14.61 -8.80 -9.18
N ARG A 124 -15.74 -9.49 -9.34
CA ARG A 124 -16.48 -9.52 -10.59
C ARG A 124 -17.97 -9.67 -10.33
N TYR A 125 -18.77 -9.13 -11.24
CA TYR A 125 -20.20 -9.41 -11.27
C TYR A 125 -20.44 -10.82 -11.83
N LEU A 126 -21.34 -11.55 -11.18
CA LEU A 126 -21.96 -12.75 -11.75
C LEU A 126 -23.31 -12.36 -12.37
N ASP A 127 -24.06 -11.54 -11.65
CA ASP A 127 -25.30 -10.91 -12.09
C ASP A 127 -25.54 -9.60 -11.28
N VAL A 128 -26.71 -8.98 -11.42
CA VAL A 128 -27.05 -7.69 -10.76
C VAL A 128 -27.05 -7.79 -9.24
N GLN A 129 -27.38 -8.97 -8.71
CA GLN A 129 -27.62 -9.25 -7.29
C GLN A 129 -26.47 -10.03 -6.64
N ARG A 130 -25.55 -10.56 -7.45
CA ARG A 130 -24.49 -11.46 -7.01
C ARG A 130 -23.13 -11.09 -7.57
N GLN A 131 -22.16 -11.00 -6.67
CA GLN A 131 -20.76 -10.79 -7.00
C GLN A 131 -19.90 -11.99 -6.57
N ARG A 132 -18.73 -12.12 -7.17
CA ARG A 132 -17.68 -13.01 -6.69
C ARG A 132 -16.43 -12.22 -6.38
N HIS A 133 -15.94 -12.38 -5.16
CA HIS A 133 -14.73 -11.75 -4.65
C HIS A 133 -13.66 -12.81 -4.40
N LEU A 134 -12.42 -12.45 -4.71
CA LEU A 134 -11.24 -13.27 -4.49
C LEU A 134 -10.22 -12.43 -3.73
N LEU A 135 -9.94 -12.82 -2.49
CA LEU A 135 -8.95 -12.20 -1.63
C LEU A 135 -7.71 -13.09 -1.68
N LEU A 136 -6.59 -12.52 -2.11
CA LEU A 136 -5.30 -13.18 -2.11
C LEU A 136 -4.47 -12.58 -0.98
N LEU A 137 -3.99 -13.43 -0.09
CA LEU A 137 -3.21 -13.09 1.08
C LEU A 137 -1.81 -13.65 0.92
N TRP A 138 -0.78 -12.84 1.15
CA TRP A 138 0.60 -13.33 1.28
C TRP A 138 1.34 -12.50 2.33
N PRO A 139 2.40 -13.05 2.95
CA PRO A 139 3.24 -12.27 3.83
C PRO A 139 3.67 -11.00 3.11
N SER A 140 3.44 -9.83 3.71
CA SER A 140 4.08 -8.64 3.17
C SER A 140 5.58 -8.91 3.28
N PRO A 141 6.39 -8.61 2.24
CA PRO A 141 7.79 -8.33 2.53
C PRO A 141 7.72 -7.34 3.69
N LYS A 142 8.36 -7.68 4.82
CA LYS A 142 8.43 -6.75 5.95
C LYS A 142 8.90 -5.46 5.32
N ALA A 143 8.00 -4.48 5.21
CA ALA A 143 8.44 -3.13 4.94
C ALA A 143 9.52 -2.94 6.00
N PRO A 144 10.79 -2.68 5.64
CA PRO A 144 11.80 -2.45 6.65
C PRO A 144 11.15 -1.50 7.65
N ARG A 145 10.94 -1.95 8.89
CA ARG A 145 10.15 -1.20 9.87
C ARG A 145 10.96 0.04 10.18
N TRP A 146 10.75 1.09 9.40
CA TRP A 146 11.26 2.41 9.67
C TRP A 146 10.41 2.93 10.81
N THR A 147 10.82 2.60 12.05
CA THR A 147 10.17 3.15 13.23
C THR A 147 10.72 4.56 13.39
N TYR A 148 9.92 5.55 12.97
CA TYR A 148 10.26 6.95 13.12
C TYR A 148 10.02 7.37 14.57
N GLN A 149 11.05 7.25 15.41
CA GLN A 149 11.06 7.91 16.72
C GLN A 149 11.60 9.33 16.54
N LEU A 150 10.89 10.33 17.06
CA LEU A 150 11.42 11.67 17.31
C LEU A 150 12.21 11.56 18.62
N ASP A 151 13.54 11.53 18.54
CA ASP A 151 14.36 11.67 19.76
C ASP A 151 14.49 13.16 20.07
N ASP A 152 13.62 13.69 20.92
CA ASP A 152 13.74 15.06 21.45
C ASP A 152 15.01 15.26 22.31
N ASP A 153 15.72 14.18 22.68
CA ASP A 153 16.77 14.23 23.72
C ASP A 153 18.16 13.70 23.30
N ALA A 154 18.45 13.46 22.02
CA ALA A 154 19.77 12.99 21.62
C ALA A 154 20.80 14.14 21.58
N GLN A 155 21.67 14.18 22.60
CA GLN A 155 22.86 15.03 22.72
C GLN A 155 23.73 15.10 21.44
N PRO A 156 24.57 16.14 21.29
CA PRO A 156 25.35 16.38 20.07
C PRO A 156 26.45 15.33 19.92
N ILE A 157 26.11 14.21 19.30
CA ILE A 157 27.08 13.21 18.86
C ILE A 157 27.72 13.78 17.59
N GLU A 158 29.06 13.83 17.62
CA GLU A 158 29.96 14.23 16.53
C GLU A 158 29.39 13.87 15.15
N ARG A 159 29.32 14.87 14.25
CA ARG A 159 28.91 14.71 12.84
C ARG A 159 29.47 13.40 12.26
N PRO A 160 28.65 12.35 12.04
CA PRO A 160 29.18 11.08 11.58
C PRO A 160 29.04 10.97 10.07
N ASP A 161 30.22 10.93 9.45
CA ASP A 161 30.63 10.19 8.26
C ASP A 161 29.98 10.44 6.88
N ARG A 162 30.83 10.35 5.85
CA ARG A 162 30.61 10.73 4.46
C ARG A 162 29.67 9.78 3.66
N THR A 163 28.76 9.07 4.32
CA THR A 163 27.84 8.12 3.67
C THR A 163 26.67 8.78 2.92
N GLY A 164 26.47 10.10 3.10
CA GLY A 164 25.39 10.86 2.44
C GLY A 164 25.69 11.36 1.02
N THR A 165 26.92 11.21 0.49
CA THR A 165 27.32 11.71 -0.83
C THR A 165 27.42 10.63 -1.91
N GLU A 166 27.32 9.35 -1.53
CA GLU A 166 27.30 8.26 -2.49
C GLU A 166 26.06 8.38 -3.37
N THR A 167 26.25 8.37 -4.69
CA THR A 167 25.16 8.42 -5.67
C THR A 167 24.80 7.02 -6.11
N LEU A 168 23.52 6.66 -5.97
CA LEU A 168 22.96 5.44 -6.54
C LEU A 168 22.13 5.79 -7.77
N GLN A 169 22.03 4.84 -8.69
CA GLN A 169 21.28 4.98 -9.93
C GLN A 169 20.12 3.99 -9.93
N ALA A 170 18.94 4.47 -10.33
CA ALA A 170 17.78 3.64 -10.62
C ALA A 170 17.26 3.99 -12.01
N THR A 171 16.94 2.97 -12.80
CA THR A 171 16.33 3.11 -14.12
C THR A 171 14.82 2.95 -14.00
N MET A 172 14.05 3.86 -14.57
CA MET A 172 12.60 3.90 -14.47
C MET A 172 11.99 4.45 -15.75
N SER A 173 10.72 4.15 -16.02
CA SER A 173 10.01 4.70 -17.18
C SER A 173 9.78 6.20 -17.04
N ALA A 174 9.41 6.86 -18.14
CA ALA A 174 9.00 8.26 -18.13
C ALA A 174 7.86 8.53 -17.13
N ASP A 175 6.84 7.67 -17.13
CA ASP A 175 5.68 7.77 -16.23
C ASP A 175 6.07 7.63 -14.75
N GLN A 176 7.05 6.77 -14.46
CA GLN A 176 7.58 6.59 -13.10
C GLN A 176 8.39 7.80 -12.64
N LEU A 177 9.19 8.40 -13.52
CA LEU A 177 9.91 9.63 -13.24
C LEU A 177 8.95 10.80 -12.97
N ASP A 178 7.88 10.92 -13.76
CA ASP A 178 6.88 11.97 -13.57
C ASP A 178 6.10 11.76 -12.26
N THR A 179 5.80 10.50 -11.91
CA THR A 179 5.20 10.15 -10.61
C THR A 179 6.11 10.55 -9.45
N LEU A 180 7.40 10.21 -9.52
CA LEU A 180 8.39 10.56 -8.50
C LEU A 180 8.44 12.08 -8.29
N ARG A 181 8.59 12.86 -9.37
CA ARG A 181 8.65 14.33 -9.31
C ARG A 181 7.40 14.91 -8.66
N LEU A 182 6.23 14.47 -9.12
CA LEU A 182 4.96 14.96 -8.63
C LEU A 182 4.81 14.73 -7.11
N GLU A 183 5.11 13.53 -6.61
CA GLU A 183 4.93 13.26 -5.18
C GLU A 183 5.97 13.96 -4.31
N VAL A 184 7.22 14.09 -4.77
CA VAL A 184 8.25 14.87 -4.06
C VAL A 184 7.88 16.35 -3.98
N GLU A 185 7.36 16.93 -5.06
CA GLU A 185 6.86 18.32 -5.05
C GLU A 185 5.66 18.50 -4.13
N GLN A 186 4.71 17.55 -4.15
CA GLN A 186 3.54 17.58 -3.26
C GLN A 186 3.95 17.48 -1.79
N MET A 187 4.95 16.64 -1.46
CA MET A 187 5.47 16.56 -0.09
C MET A 187 6.09 17.90 0.34
N ALA A 188 6.91 18.52 -0.52
CA ALA A 188 7.51 19.81 -0.21
C ALA A 188 6.45 20.88 0.10
N LEU A 189 5.34 20.90 -0.65
CA LEU A 189 4.22 21.81 -0.41
C LEU A 189 3.50 21.53 0.91
N LEU A 190 3.20 20.26 1.20
CA LEU A 190 2.50 19.85 2.41
C LEU A 190 3.30 20.17 3.68
N GLN A 191 4.60 19.87 3.68
CA GLN A 191 5.48 20.14 4.82
C GLN A 191 5.67 21.66 5.04
N THR A 192 5.79 22.44 3.96
CA THR A 192 5.82 23.91 4.05
C THR A 192 4.58 24.48 4.74
N TRP A 193 3.41 23.86 4.60
CA TRP A 193 2.16 24.30 5.24
C TRP A 193 1.99 23.82 6.67
N ALA A 194 2.65 22.73 7.07
CA ALA A 194 2.60 22.18 8.41
C ALA A 194 3.44 22.98 9.43
N GLY A 195 4.31 23.89 8.95
CA GLY A 195 5.19 24.70 9.81
C GLY A 195 6.38 23.94 10.37
N ASP A 196 6.61 22.73 9.86
CA ASP A 196 7.63 21.78 10.29
C ASP A 196 8.69 21.67 9.17
N ILE A 197 9.96 21.80 9.56
CA ILE A 197 11.15 21.17 8.95
C ILE A 197 11.79 21.81 7.68
N ASP A 198 12.87 22.61 7.87
CA ASP A 198 13.71 23.15 6.78
C ASP A 198 14.44 22.06 5.94
N ASP A 199 14.78 20.91 6.54
CA ASP A 199 15.66 19.90 5.91
C ASP A 199 14.95 18.99 4.89
N ILE A 200 13.72 18.53 5.14
CA ILE A 200 12.97 17.67 4.20
C ILE A 200 12.54 18.46 2.97
N VAL A 201 12.10 19.71 3.16
CA VAL A 201 11.72 20.59 2.07
C VAL A 201 12.93 20.88 1.18
N GLU A 202 14.11 21.10 1.78
CA GLU A 202 15.35 21.31 1.04
C GLU A 202 15.78 20.05 0.26
N ASP A 203 15.71 18.86 0.88
CA ASP A 203 16.00 17.60 0.19
C ASP A 203 15.03 17.37 -0.98
N CYS A 204 13.73 17.64 -0.81
CA CYS A 204 12.73 17.53 -1.88
C CYS A 204 13.04 18.50 -3.03
N ARG A 205 13.41 19.76 -2.74
CA ARG A 205 13.81 20.73 -3.77
C ARG A 205 15.07 20.29 -4.52
N GLN A 206 16.05 19.74 -3.81
CA GLN A 206 17.26 19.22 -4.44
C GLN A 206 16.97 18.01 -5.34
N ILE A 207 16.05 17.13 -4.94
CA ILE A 207 15.58 16.01 -5.78
C ILE A 207 14.86 16.52 -7.02
N THR A 208 13.96 17.50 -6.87
CA THR A 208 13.29 18.15 -8.02
C THR A 208 14.33 18.74 -8.98
N GLY A 209 15.29 19.52 -8.48
CA GLY A 209 16.34 20.11 -9.33
C GLY A 209 17.26 19.07 -9.99
N ALA A 210 17.55 17.95 -9.33
CA ALA A 210 18.34 16.87 -9.90
C ALA A 210 17.59 16.08 -10.97
N THR A 211 16.26 15.96 -10.83
CA THR A 211 15.42 15.22 -11.76
C THR A 211 14.92 16.09 -12.90
N GLU A 212 14.60 17.36 -12.72
CA GLU A 212 14.07 18.31 -13.74
C GLU A 212 14.75 18.25 -15.13
N PRO A 213 16.09 18.23 -15.27
CA PRO A 213 16.73 18.20 -16.59
C PRO A 213 16.58 16.85 -17.32
N LEU A 214 16.13 15.80 -16.63
CA LEU A 214 15.96 14.48 -17.21
C LEU A 214 14.73 14.47 -18.13
N THR A 215 14.98 14.42 -19.43
CA THR A 215 13.92 14.26 -20.43
C THR A 215 13.89 12.80 -20.90
N ALA A 216 12.70 12.19 -20.88
CA ALA A 216 12.48 10.89 -21.46
C ALA A 216 12.67 10.95 -22.98
N THR A 217 13.91 10.74 -23.40
CA THR A 217 14.31 10.61 -24.82
C THR A 217 14.35 9.14 -25.25
N SER A 218 14.18 8.22 -24.30
CA SER A 218 14.12 6.76 -24.40
C SER A 218 12.96 6.25 -23.54
N ASP A 219 12.47 5.03 -23.79
CA ASP A 219 11.41 4.38 -22.99
C ASP A 219 11.78 4.35 -21.49
N ASP A 220 13.08 4.31 -21.17
CA ASP A 220 13.64 4.34 -19.81
C ASP A 220 14.55 5.56 -19.57
N VAL A 221 14.51 6.07 -18.34
CA VAL A 221 15.33 7.17 -17.81
C VAL A 221 16.13 6.68 -16.60
N THR A 222 17.42 7.01 -16.56
CA THR A 222 18.26 6.73 -15.39
C THR A 222 18.34 7.95 -14.49
N VAL A 223 17.88 7.79 -13.25
CA VAL A 223 17.90 8.81 -12.21
C VAL A 223 19.08 8.54 -11.29
N ALA A 224 19.89 9.56 -11.03
CA ALA A 224 21.06 9.46 -10.15
C ALA A 224 20.88 10.42 -8.98
N LEU A 225 20.68 9.88 -7.77
CA LEU A 225 20.49 10.65 -6.54
C LEU A 225 21.43 10.15 -5.45
N THR A 226 21.69 10.99 -4.46
CA THR A 226 22.45 10.56 -3.28
C THR A 226 21.67 9.55 -2.46
N VAL A 227 22.36 8.74 -1.65
CA VAL A 227 21.74 7.82 -0.69
C VAL A 227 20.72 8.54 0.20
N ARG A 228 21.03 9.77 0.65
CA ARG A 228 20.10 10.60 1.43
C ARG A 228 18.84 10.92 0.62
N GLN A 229 19.00 11.38 -0.61
CA GLN A 229 17.88 11.73 -1.49
C GLN A 229 17.00 10.53 -1.84
N TRP A 230 17.60 9.36 -2.12
CA TRP A 230 16.82 8.14 -2.39
C TRP A 230 15.96 7.70 -1.21
N LYS A 231 16.47 7.86 0.01
CA LYS A 231 15.69 7.58 1.22
C LYS A 231 14.51 8.53 1.37
N VAL A 232 14.67 9.82 1.04
CA VAL A 232 13.55 10.77 1.00
C VAL A 232 12.52 10.34 -0.03
N VAL A 233 12.95 10.00 -1.25
CA VAL A 233 12.03 9.54 -2.31
C VAL A 233 11.19 8.35 -1.84
N LEU A 234 11.83 7.31 -1.28
CA LEU A 234 11.10 6.13 -0.81
C LEU A 234 10.11 6.47 0.31
N ALA A 235 10.52 7.26 1.31
CA ALA A 235 9.64 7.71 2.39
C ALA A 235 8.45 8.52 1.86
N VAL A 236 8.68 9.41 0.90
CA VAL A 236 7.61 10.18 0.24
C VAL A 236 6.63 9.26 -0.46
N LEU A 237 7.11 8.33 -1.29
CA LEU A 237 6.22 7.43 -2.04
C LEU A 237 5.45 6.49 -1.12
N GLU A 238 6.08 6.02 -0.03
CA GLU A 238 5.43 5.19 0.99
C GLU A 238 4.32 5.95 1.73
N GLN A 239 4.57 7.19 2.14
CA GLN A 239 3.57 8.03 2.82
C GLN A 239 2.44 8.45 1.88
N ARG A 240 2.76 8.81 0.64
CA ARG A 240 1.79 9.35 -0.33
C ARG A 240 0.91 8.27 -0.96
N GLY A 241 1.42 7.06 -1.12
CA GLY A 241 0.69 5.95 -1.77
C GLY A 241 -0.71 5.68 -1.18
N PRO A 242 -0.86 5.59 0.16
CA PRO A 242 -2.16 5.42 0.82
C PRO A 242 -3.04 6.68 0.85
N GLU A 243 -2.45 7.87 0.79
CA GLU A 243 -3.17 9.15 0.91
C GLU A 243 -3.83 9.61 -0.40
N VAL A 244 -3.39 9.09 -1.55
CA VAL A 244 -3.92 9.49 -2.86
C VAL A 244 -5.26 8.78 -3.14
N PRO A 245 -6.36 9.54 -3.30
CA PRO A 245 -7.70 8.94 -3.52
C PRO A 245 -7.89 8.36 -4.93
N GLU A 246 -7.08 8.79 -5.90
CA GLU A 246 -7.14 8.32 -7.28
C GLU A 246 -6.39 6.99 -7.44
N GLN A 247 -7.13 5.91 -7.72
CA GLN A 247 -6.59 4.54 -7.73
C GLN A 247 -5.46 4.32 -8.74
N ASP A 248 -5.56 4.90 -9.93
CA ASP A 248 -4.53 4.77 -10.96
C ASP A 248 -3.23 5.47 -10.53
N ARG A 249 -3.34 6.65 -9.92
CA ARG A 249 -2.19 7.37 -9.37
C ARG A 249 -1.57 6.65 -8.18
N ALA A 250 -2.39 6.14 -7.24
CA ALA A 250 -1.90 5.34 -6.13
C ALA A 250 -1.18 4.06 -6.60
N ARG A 251 -1.66 3.45 -7.70
CA ARG A 251 -0.98 2.32 -8.36
C ARG A 251 0.38 2.75 -8.93
N CYS A 252 0.45 3.86 -9.65
CA CYS A 252 1.71 4.38 -10.20
C CYS A 252 2.73 4.67 -9.09
N ILE A 253 2.31 5.24 -7.95
CA ILE A 253 3.19 5.51 -6.80
C ILE A 253 3.80 4.20 -6.28
N ARG A 254 2.98 3.17 -6.07
CA ARG A 254 3.45 1.85 -5.60
C ARG A 254 4.39 1.19 -6.59
N GLN A 255 4.06 1.21 -7.88
CA GLN A 255 4.92 0.65 -8.93
C GLN A 255 6.27 1.38 -9.00
N THR A 256 6.25 2.71 -8.86
CA THR A 256 7.47 3.52 -8.83
C THR A 256 8.33 3.17 -7.61
N HIS A 257 7.71 3.06 -6.43
CA HIS A 257 8.40 2.64 -5.20
C HIS A 257 9.04 1.25 -5.36
N GLU A 258 8.28 0.26 -5.85
CA GLU A 258 8.77 -1.12 -6.04
C GLU A 258 9.96 -1.19 -7.00
N VAL A 259 9.93 -0.42 -8.09
CA VAL A 259 11.03 -0.35 -9.06
C VAL A 259 12.31 0.22 -8.44
N ILE A 260 12.19 1.25 -7.60
CA ILE A 260 13.33 1.84 -6.90
C ILE A 260 13.86 0.85 -5.84
N ASP A 261 12.98 0.31 -5.01
CA ASP A 261 13.34 -0.60 -3.92
C ASP A 261 14.02 -1.88 -4.46
N THR A 262 13.50 -2.45 -5.55
CA THR A 262 14.10 -3.63 -6.20
C THR A 262 15.52 -3.37 -6.72
N GLN A 263 15.81 -2.16 -7.19
CA GLN A 263 17.11 -1.85 -7.80
C GLN A 263 18.17 -1.41 -6.78
N ILE A 264 17.77 -0.63 -5.78
CA ILE A 264 18.71 0.02 -4.87
C ILE A 264 18.38 -0.17 -3.39
N GLY A 265 17.24 -0.78 -3.03
CA GLY A 265 16.80 -0.97 -1.64
C GLY A 265 17.84 -1.69 -0.77
N ASP A 266 18.37 -2.82 -1.25
CA ASP A 266 19.42 -3.58 -0.56
C ASP A 266 20.76 -2.84 -0.41
N ARG A 267 20.96 -1.76 -1.18
CA ARG A 267 22.17 -0.93 -1.16
C ARG A 267 22.01 0.31 -0.29
N LEU A 268 20.79 0.64 0.13
CA LEU A 268 20.54 1.76 1.02
C LEU A 268 20.85 1.33 2.46
N PRO A 269 21.75 2.03 3.19
CA PRO A 269 22.05 1.66 4.56
C PRO A 269 20.81 1.82 5.45
N PRO A 270 20.58 0.92 6.42
CA PRO A 270 19.50 1.08 7.39
C PRO A 270 19.68 2.40 8.18
N GLY A 271 18.64 3.22 8.30
CA GLY A 271 18.62 4.45 9.12
C GLY A 271 18.35 5.80 8.39
N ARG A 272 17.91 6.81 9.16
CA ARG A 272 17.19 8.08 8.85
C ARG A 272 17.68 8.98 7.69
N VAL A 273 16.72 9.73 7.11
CA VAL A 273 16.94 11.09 6.58
C VAL A 273 16.41 12.08 7.61
N LEU A 274 17.22 13.10 7.88
CA LEU A 274 16.99 14.14 8.87
C LEU A 274 15.96 15.14 8.37
N GLY A 275 15.16 15.61 9.32
CA GLY A 275 14.75 16.99 9.39
C GLY A 275 13.97 17.23 10.67
N THR A 276 14.29 18.34 11.33
CA THR A 276 13.82 18.88 12.62
C THR A 276 12.33 19.09 12.73
#